data_AF-A0A7Y2D3Y1-F1
#
_entry.id   AF-A0A7Y2D3Y1-F1
#
_cell.length_a   1.000
_cell.length_b   1.000
_cell.length_c   1.000
_cell.angle_alpha   90.00
_cell.angle_beta   90.00
_cell.angle_gamma   90.00
#
_symmetry.space_group_name_H-M   'P 1'
#
loop_
_entity.id
_entity.type
_entity.pdbx_description
1 polymer ?
#
loop_
_entity_poly.entity_id
_entity_poly.type
_entity_poly.pdbx_seq_one_letter_code
_entity_poly.pdbx_strand_id
1 'polypeptide(L)'
;MPDNIKYNVPTLGAGQKTRQQCWYASFKMIYNFKKFNTNQIKDRLQKVIDFDDAMKNGLYDTDYRKCGVALELHQWKGSEFNQERGFFDVGMSDGGHALYKKLKKGPLWVSRYVKKGSYHITVVVGYNDDKNGYFIYNNPFPGPDNAIEKKMDASIFARQITNAQGSVMRHGG
;
A
#
# COMPACT_ATOMS: atom_id res chain seq x y z
N MET A 1 22.00 9.19 -5.58
CA MET A 1 20.61 9.44 -5.98
C MET A 1 19.83 8.13 -5.85
N PRO A 2 18.52 8.15 -5.58
CA PRO A 2 17.74 6.92 -5.52
C PRO A 2 17.69 6.25 -6.90
N ASP A 3 17.98 4.96 -6.97
CA ASP A 3 17.88 4.19 -8.21
C ASP A 3 16.42 3.97 -8.61
N ASN A 4 16.16 3.97 -9.92
CA ASN A 4 14.89 3.55 -10.49
C ASN A 4 14.63 2.07 -10.14
N ILE A 5 13.45 1.79 -9.59
CA ILE A 5 13.03 0.43 -9.23
C ILE A 5 11.62 0.18 -9.74
N LYS A 6 11.37 -1.03 -10.24
CA LYS A 6 10.03 -1.48 -10.60
C LYS A 6 9.90 -2.99 -10.40
N TYR A 7 8.97 -3.38 -9.54
CA TYR A 7 8.57 -4.77 -9.34
C TYR A 7 7.44 -5.12 -10.29
N ASN A 8 7.50 -6.33 -10.85
CA ASN A 8 6.40 -6.88 -11.62
C ASN A 8 5.35 -7.49 -10.67
N VAL A 9 4.40 -6.67 -10.20
CA VAL A 9 3.27 -7.13 -9.38
C VAL A 9 2.08 -7.41 -10.29
N PRO A 10 1.56 -8.66 -10.35
CA PRO A 10 0.42 -8.99 -11.19
C PRO A 10 -0.82 -8.15 -10.87
N THR A 11 -1.40 -7.52 -11.89
CA THR A 11 -2.61 -6.69 -11.77
C THR A 11 -3.87 -7.38 -12.30
N LEU A 12 -3.73 -8.47 -13.05
CA LEU A 12 -4.84 -9.22 -13.64
C LEU A 12 -5.77 -9.76 -12.53
N GLY A 13 -7.06 -9.43 -12.59
CA GLY A 13 -8.04 -9.84 -11.57
C GLY A 13 -7.85 -9.16 -10.20
N ALA A 14 -7.00 -8.14 -10.12
CA ALA A 14 -6.70 -7.39 -8.91
C ALA A 14 -7.46 -6.07 -8.80
N GLY A 15 -8.45 -5.82 -9.67
CA GLY A 15 -9.44 -4.77 -9.48
C GLY A 15 -10.27 -5.01 -8.22
N GLN A 16 -10.74 -3.94 -7.58
CA GLN A 16 -11.72 -4.05 -6.51
C GLN A 16 -13.13 -4.09 -7.10
N LYS A 17 -14.03 -4.91 -6.56
CA LYS A 17 -15.42 -4.97 -7.08
C LYS A 17 -16.26 -3.80 -6.59
N THR A 18 -16.05 -3.39 -5.34
CA THR A 18 -16.75 -2.27 -4.70
C THR A 18 -15.77 -1.24 -4.19
N ARG A 19 -16.25 -0.05 -3.80
CA ARG A 19 -15.41 1.03 -3.24
C ARG A 19 -14.72 0.67 -1.91
N GLN A 20 -15.20 -0.37 -1.25
CA GLN A 20 -14.76 -0.80 0.08
C GLN A 20 -13.65 -1.85 0.06
N GLN A 21 -13.32 -2.41 -1.11
CA GLN A 21 -12.47 -3.61 -1.23
C GLN A 21 -11.02 -3.32 -1.65
N CYS A 22 -10.59 -2.05 -1.62
CA CYS A 22 -9.21 -1.64 -1.97
C CYS A 22 -8.16 -2.42 -1.16
N TRP A 23 -8.44 -2.66 0.11
CA TRP A 23 -7.58 -3.36 1.05
C TRP A 23 -7.35 -4.82 0.64
N TYR A 24 -8.42 -5.54 0.33
CA TYR A 24 -8.40 -6.95 0.00
C TYR A 24 -7.74 -7.18 -1.37
N ALA A 25 -8.11 -6.36 -2.35
CA ALA A 25 -7.47 -6.36 -3.67
C ALA A 25 -5.95 -6.13 -3.56
N SER A 26 -5.53 -5.21 -2.69
CA SER A 26 -4.11 -4.94 -2.46
C SER A 26 -3.37 -6.07 -1.73
N PHE A 27 -4.00 -6.77 -0.78
CA PHE A 27 -3.39 -7.98 -0.21
C PHE A 27 -3.23 -9.10 -1.24
N LYS A 28 -4.23 -9.32 -2.10
CA LYS A 28 -4.12 -10.28 -3.21
C LYS A 28 -2.94 -9.96 -4.12
N MET A 29 -2.71 -8.68 -4.45
CA MET A 29 -1.55 -8.26 -5.25
C MET A 29 -0.22 -8.62 -4.57
N ILE A 30 -0.07 -8.37 -3.27
CA ILE A 30 1.14 -8.75 -2.52
C ILE A 30 1.33 -10.28 -2.50
N TYR A 31 0.27 -11.05 -2.26
CA TYR A 31 0.33 -12.52 -2.26
C TYR A 31 0.68 -13.08 -3.64
N ASN A 32 0.05 -12.57 -4.71
CA ASN A 32 0.35 -12.98 -6.08
C ASN A 32 1.81 -12.69 -6.46
N PHE A 33 2.35 -11.53 -6.06
CA PHE A 33 3.78 -11.23 -6.27
C PHE A 33 4.70 -12.27 -5.62
N LYS A 34 4.33 -12.81 -4.46
CA LYS A 34 5.05 -13.88 -3.76
C LYS A 34 4.70 -15.29 -4.22
N LYS A 35 3.80 -15.42 -5.22
CA LYS A 35 3.25 -16.70 -5.71
C LYS A 35 2.55 -17.50 -4.60
N PHE A 36 1.94 -16.81 -3.64
CA PHE A 36 1.17 -17.42 -2.57
C PHE A 36 -0.29 -17.59 -2.97
N ASN A 37 -0.96 -18.57 -2.36
CA ASN A 37 -2.38 -18.81 -2.61
C ASN A 37 -3.22 -17.70 -1.97
N THR A 38 -3.91 -16.92 -2.79
CA THR A 38 -4.75 -15.79 -2.33
C THR A 38 -5.97 -16.23 -1.53
N ASN A 39 -6.42 -17.48 -1.64
CA ASN A 39 -7.53 -18.01 -0.84
C ASN A 39 -7.22 -17.99 0.66
N GLN A 40 -5.93 -18.12 1.03
CA GLN A 40 -5.48 -18.09 2.43
C GLN A 40 -5.71 -16.73 3.10
N ILE A 41 -5.87 -15.65 2.34
CA ILE A 41 -6.07 -14.31 2.91
C ILE A 41 -7.38 -14.29 3.70
N LYS A 42 -8.48 -14.76 3.11
CA LYS A 42 -9.78 -14.82 3.83
C LYS A 42 -9.66 -15.72 5.06
N ASP A 43 -9.10 -16.91 4.90
CA ASP A 43 -8.99 -17.90 5.98
C ASP A 43 -8.22 -17.38 7.20
N ARG A 44 -7.19 -16.57 6.97
CA ARG A 44 -6.37 -15.94 8.02
C ARG A 44 -7.06 -14.72 8.61
N LEU A 45 -7.65 -13.86 7.79
CA LEU A 45 -8.22 -12.59 8.25
C LEU A 45 -9.55 -12.75 8.99
N GLN A 46 -10.41 -13.68 8.58
CA GLN A 46 -11.71 -13.91 9.26
C GLN A 46 -11.58 -14.39 10.72
N LYS A 47 -10.36 -14.75 11.16
CA LYS A 47 -10.05 -15.12 12.55
C LYS A 47 -9.74 -13.91 13.44
N VAL A 48 -9.43 -12.76 12.85
CA VAL A 48 -8.92 -11.57 13.57
C VAL A 48 -9.74 -10.30 13.33
N ILE A 49 -10.60 -10.30 12.31
CA ILE A 49 -11.52 -9.21 11.97
C ILE A 49 -12.89 -9.78 11.56
N ASP A 50 -13.93 -8.95 11.61
CA ASP A 50 -15.19 -9.22 10.91
C ASP A 50 -14.96 -9.03 9.40
N PHE A 51 -14.66 -10.13 8.71
CA PHE A 51 -14.31 -10.10 7.30
C PHE A 51 -15.48 -9.67 6.42
N ASP A 52 -16.69 -10.11 6.75
CA ASP A 52 -17.88 -9.81 5.95
C ASP A 52 -18.27 -8.33 6.09
N ASP A 53 -18.17 -7.78 7.31
CA ASP A 53 -18.30 -6.34 7.52
C ASP A 53 -17.22 -5.55 6.76
N ALA A 54 -15.94 -5.94 6.87
CA ALA A 54 -14.85 -5.26 6.17
C ALA A 54 -14.99 -5.31 4.63
N MET A 55 -15.60 -6.36 4.09
CA MET A 55 -15.89 -6.48 2.65
C MET A 55 -17.05 -5.58 2.20
N LYS A 56 -17.97 -5.25 3.10
CA LYS A 56 -19.15 -4.41 2.84
C LYS A 56 -18.88 -2.93 3.12
N ASN A 57 -18.18 -2.63 4.21
CA ASN A 57 -18.01 -1.29 4.77
C ASN A 57 -16.57 -0.75 4.66
N GLY A 58 -15.61 -1.64 4.39
CA GLY A 58 -14.18 -1.32 4.28
C GLY A 58 -13.43 -1.71 5.55
N LEU A 59 -12.12 -1.93 5.42
CA LEU A 59 -11.27 -2.28 6.55
C LEU A 59 -10.96 -1.05 7.41
N TYR A 60 -11.32 -1.11 8.69
CA TYR A 60 -10.97 -0.09 9.67
C TYR A 60 -9.45 -0.01 9.88
N ASP A 61 -8.94 1.20 10.09
CA ASP A 61 -7.51 1.45 10.31
C ASP A 61 -6.99 0.89 11.64
N THR A 62 -7.87 0.73 12.63
CA THR A 62 -7.63 -0.01 13.88
C THR A 62 -7.30 -1.48 13.67
N ASP A 63 -7.71 -2.06 12.53
CA ASP A 63 -7.51 -3.48 12.21
C ASP A 63 -6.31 -3.76 11.31
N TYR A 64 -5.66 -2.73 10.75
CA TYR A 64 -4.51 -2.91 9.85
C TYR A 64 -3.41 -3.76 10.48
N ARG A 65 -3.03 -3.46 11.73
CA ARG A 65 -2.03 -4.26 12.46
C ARG A 65 -2.46 -5.72 12.59
N LYS A 66 -3.72 -6.00 12.95
CA LYS A 66 -4.22 -7.37 13.13
C LYS A 66 -4.10 -8.15 11.82
N CYS A 67 -4.51 -7.53 10.71
CA CYS A 67 -4.37 -8.11 9.38
C CYS A 67 -2.91 -8.37 9.01
N GLY A 68 -2.03 -7.40 9.26
CA GLY A 68 -0.59 -7.55 9.02
C GLY A 68 0.02 -8.71 9.79
N VAL A 69 -0.36 -8.90 11.06
CA VAL A 69 0.12 -10.02 11.89
C VAL A 69 -0.42 -11.35 11.38
N ALA A 70 -1.74 -11.46 11.11
CA ALA A 70 -2.35 -12.68 10.61
C ALA A 70 -1.80 -13.12 9.24
N LEU A 71 -1.37 -12.17 8.42
CA LEU A 71 -0.75 -12.42 7.12
C LEU A 71 0.78 -12.47 7.16
N GLU A 72 1.40 -12.42 8.35
CA GLU A 72 2.85 -12.51 8.56
C GLU A 72 3.64 -11.42 7.78
N LEU A 73 3.05 -10.24 7.65
CA LEU A 73 3.66 -9.09 6.98
C LEU A 73 4.48 -8.25 7.96
N HIS A 74 5.57 -7.66 7.49
CA HIS A 74 6.24 -6.59 8.23
C HIS A 74 5.38 -5.33 8.16
N GLN A 75 5.20 -4.67 9.29
CA GLN A 75 4.28 -3.55 9.45
C GLN A 75 5.02 -2.33 9.98
N TRP A 76 4.68 -1.16 9.46
CA TRP A 76 5.20 0.13 9.92
C TRP A 76 4.06 1.08 10.21
N LYS A 77 4.30 2.03 11.11
CA LYS A 77 3.35 3.11 11.37
C LYS A 77 3.49 4.16 10.28
N GLY A 78 2.37 4.75 9.85
CA GLY A 78 2.43 5.78 8.81
C GLY A 78 3.20 7.03 9.19
N SER A 79 3.26 7.35 10.49
CA SER A 79 4.04 8.49 11.00
C SER A 79 5.55 8.36 10.76
N GLU A 80 6.06 7.17 10.41
CA GLU A 80 7.45 6.99 9.96
C GLU A 80 7.69 7.56 8.56
N PHE A 81 6.63 7.80 7.77
CA PHE A 81 6.70 8.24 6.38
C PHE A 81 5.95 9.54 6.12
N ASN A 82 4.97 9.87 6.94
CA ASN A 82 4.21 11.11 6.84
C ASN A 82 5.00 12.27 7.48
N GLN A 83 6.14 12.59 6.88
CA GLN A 83 6.98 13.71 7.29
C GLN A 83 6.83 14.85 6.29
N GLU A 84 6.69 16.06 6.83
CA GLU A 84 6.69 17.27 6.02
C GLU A 84 8.03 17.46 5.33
N ARG A 85 8.01 18.14 4.18
CA ARG A 85 9.23 18.48 3.46
C ARG A 85 9.97 19.56 4.23
N GLY A 86 11.21 19.29 4.63
CA GLY A 86 12.10 20.28 5.23
C GLY A 86 12.46 21.38 4.24
N PHE A 87 12.76 22.57 4.75
CA PHE A 87 13.15 23.74 3.93
C PHE A 87 14.40 23.46 3.06
N PHE A 88 15.25 22.53 3.48
CA PHE A 88 16.49 22.15 2.78
C PHE A 88 16.36 20.84 1.97
N ASP A 89 15.16 20.26 1.85
CA ASP A 89 14.97 19.02 1.10
C ASP A 89 15.08 19.26 -0.41
N VAL A 90 16.25 18.96 -0.96
CA VAL A 90 16.47 18.90 -2.42
C VAL A 90 16.07 17.51 -2.91
N GLY A 91 15.01 17.42 -3.71
CA GLY A 91 14.46 16.15 -4.20
C GLY A 91 13.29 15.62 -3.37
N MET A 92 13.46 14.43 -2.78
CA MET A 92 12.42 13.72 -2.03
C MET A 92 12.41 14.13 -0.55
N SER A 93 11.23 14.23 0.08
CA SER A 93 11.16 14.45 1.53
C SER A 93 11.74 13.26 2.32
N ASP A 94 12.10 13.47 3.59
CA ASP A 94 12.54 12.41 4.51
C ASP A 94 11.56 11.24 4.55
N GLY A 95 10.26 11.55 4.56
CA GLY A 95 9.18 10.58 4.51
C GLY A 95 9.15 9.74 3.24
N GLY A 96 9.35 10.39 2.08
CA GLY A 96 9.52 9.68 0.82
C GLY A 96 10.76 8.79 0.86
N HIS A 97 11.89 9.30 1.34
CA HIS A 97 13.14 8.54 1.43
C HIS A 97 13.00 7.31 2.32
N ALA A 98 12.29 7.44 3.44
CA ALA A 98 11.97 6.32 4.33
C ALA A 98 11.13 5.26 3.60
N LEU A 99 10.11 5.67 2.85
CA LEU A 99 9.27 4.75 2.09
C LEU A 99 10.05 4.06 0.98
N TYR A 100 10.89 4.80 0.25
CA TYR A 100 11.77 4.27 -0.78
C TYR A 100 12.72 3.20 -0.23
N LYS A 101 13.32 3.42 0.95
CA LYS A 101 14.17 2.41 1.62
C LYS A 101 13.43 1.10 1.91
N LYS A 102 12.13 1.15 2.25
CA LYS A 102 11.31 -0.05 2.42
C LYS A 102 10.98 -0.69 1.07
N LEU A 103 10.63 0.13 0.08
CA LEU A 103 10.27 -0.31 -1.28
C LEU A 103 11.44 -1.02 -1.97
N LYS A 104 12.70 -0.64 -1.72
CA LYS A 104 13.88 -1.35 -2.22
C LYS A 104 13.93 -2.85 -1.86
N LYS A 105 13.11 -3.29 -0.90
CA LYS A 105 13.05 -4.68 -0.46
C LYS A 105 11.79 -5.43 -0.92
N GLY A 106 10.97 -4.82 -1.76
CA GLY A 106 9.74 -5.40 -2.32
C GLY A 106 8.56 -4.42 -2.34
N PRO A 107 7.47 -4.76 -3.05
CA PRO A 107 6.29 -3.93 -3.15
C PRO A 107 5.62 -3.74 -1.79
N LEU A 108 5.03 -2.56 -1.59
CA LEU A 108 4.45 -2.14 -0.32
C LEU A 108 2.94 -2.01 -0.44
N TRP A 109 2.21 -2.64 0.46
CA TRP A 109 0.80 -2.33 0.71
C TRP A 109 0.75 -1.02 1.50
N VAL A 110 0.03 -0.01 1.01
CA VAL A 110 0.01 1.33 1.62
C VAL A 110 -1.40 1.88 1.71
N SER A 111 -1.82 2.20 2.93
CA SER A 111 -3.04 2.96 3.22
C SER A 111 -2.77 4.45 3.14
N ARG A 112 -3.65 5.17 2.42
CA ARG A 112 -3.53 6.60 2.17
C ARG A 112 -4.81 7.35 2.47
N TYR A 113 -4.66 8.56 3.00
CA TYR A 113 -5.73 9.51 3.19
C TYR A 113 -6.18 10.08 1.84
N VAL A 114 -7.49 10.01 1.57
CA VAL A 114 -8.12 10.65 0.41
C VAL A 114 -8.87 11.90 0.85
N LYS A 115 -9.75 11.74 1.84
CA LYS A 115 -10.54 12.82 2.46
C LYS A 115 -10.97 12.39 3.86
N LYS A 116 -11.55 13.32 4.63
CA LYS A 116 -11.93 13.07 6.03
C LYS A 116 -12.81 11.81 6.14
N GLY A 117 -12.37 10.86 6.96
CA GLY A 117 -13.06 9.58 7.16
C GLY A 117 -13.00 8.60 5.99
N SER A 118 -12.13 8.82 4.99
CA SER A 118 -12.01 7.95 3.82
C SER A 118 -10.56 7.72 3.45
N TYR A 119 -10.17 6.44 3.52
CA TYR A 119 -8.84 5.97 3.17
C TYR A 119 -8.92 5.11 1.91
N HIS A 120 -7.81 5.05 1.19
CA HIS A 120 -7.65 4.21 0.02
C HIS A 120 -6.34 3.47 0.08
N ILE A 121 -6.38 2.18 -0.25
CA ILE A 121 -5.23 1.30 -0.14
C ILE A 121 -4.75 0.95 -1.54
N THR A 122 -3.44 1.03 -1.73
CA THR A 122 -2.76 0.77 -2.99
C THR A 122 -1.50 -0.06 -2.76
N VAL A 123 -0.91 -0.59 -3.83
CA VAL A 123 0.39 -1.26 -3.75
C VAL A 123 1.45 -0.43 -4.45
N VAL A 124 2.43 0.09 -3.71
CA VAL A 124 3.60 0.76 -4.31
C VAL A 124 4.52 -0.31 -4.90
N VAL A 125 4.82 -0.17 -6.18
CA VAL A 125 5.56 -1.18 -6.98
C VAL A 125 6.86 -0.64 -7.54
N GLY A 126 7.09 0.67 -7.49
CA GLY A 126 8.29 1.24 -8.07
C GLY A 126 8.52 2.69 -7.71
N TYR A 127 9.69 3.16 -8.10
CA TYR A 127 10.11 4.54 -8.00
C TYR A 127 10.88 4.92 -9.27
N ASN A 128 10.67 6.13 -9.75
CA ASN A 128 11.35 6.68 -10.91
C ASN A 128 11.82 8.11 -10.63
N ASP A 129 13.12 8.38 -10.80
CA ASP A 129 13.79 9.65 -10.54
C ASP A 129 13.84 10.59 -11.77
N ASP A 130 12.82 10.57 -12.63
CA ASP A 130 12.70 11.49 -13.77
C ASP A 130 12.52 12.96 -13.30
N LYS A 131 13.60 13.57 -12.82
CA LYS A 131 13.77 14.95 -12.30
C LYS A 131 13.08 15.30 -10.99
N ASN A 132 11.90 14.74 -10.70
CA ASN A 132 11.10 15.10 -9.52
C ASN A 132 10.83 13.93 -8.56
N GLY A 133 11.19 12.70 -8.92
CA GLY A 133 10.97 11.52 -8.08
C GLY A 133 9.50 11.12 -7.91
N TYR A 134 9.08 10.04 -8.56
CA TYR A 134 7.71 9.54 -8.53
C TYR A 134 7.63 8.13 -7.98
N PHE A 135 6.72 7.87 -7.04
CA PHE A 135 6.31 6.50 -6.75
C PHE A 135 5.33 6.00 -7.82
N ILE A 136 5.57 4.78 -8.29
CA ILE A 136 4.69 4.01 -9.16
C ILE A 136 3.90 3.06 -8.26
N TYR A 137 2.58 3.03 -8.42
CA TYR A 137 1.70 2.22 -7.59
C TYR A 137 0.53 1.63 -8.38
N ASN A 138 0.14 0.42 -8.01
CA ASN A 138 -1.05 -0.25 -8.52
C ASN A 138 -2.26 0.17 -7.69
N ASN A 139 -3.21 0.79 -8.36
CA ASN A 139 -4.45 1.27 -7.79
C ASN A 139 -5.58 0.28 -8.10
N PRO A 140 -6.15 -0.42 -7.12
CA PRO A 140 -7.35 -1.22 -7.35
C PRO A 140 -8.51 -0.25 -7.60
N PHE A 141 -8.89 -0.03 -8.86
CA PHE A 141 -10.01 0.85 -9.18
C PHE A 141 -11.32 0.04 -9.13
N PRO A 142 -12.43 0.60 -8.65
CA PRO A 142 -13.73 -0.06 -8.73
C PRO A 142 -14.23 -0.09 -10.17
N GLY A 143 -14.60 -1.27 -10.66
CA GLY A 143 -15.19 -1.45 -12.00
C GLY A 143 -14.31 -2.19 -13.00
N PRO A 144 -13.01 -1.82 -13.18
CA PRO A 144 -12.08 -2.61 -13.97
C PRO A 144 -11.76 -3.96 -13.31
N ASP A 145 -11.55 -4.99 -14.12
CA ASP A 145 -11.10 -6.31 -13.62
C ASP A 145 -9.68 -6.26 -13.06
N ASN A 146 -8.88 -5.29 -13.50
CA ASN A 146 -7.45 -5.18 -13.18
C ASN A 146 -7.15 -3.94 -12.34
N ALA A 147 -6.10 -4.01 -11.53
CA ALA A 147 -5.54 -2.81 -10.91
C ALA A 147 -4.84 -1.94 -11.98
N ILE A 148 -4.94 -0.62 -11.83
CA ILE A 148 -4.39 0.36 -12.77
C ILE A 148 -3.09 0.93 -12.19
N GLU A 149 -2.00 0.86 -12.96
CA GLU A 149 -0.75 1.50 -12.60
C GLU A 149 -0.89 3.03 -12.67
N LYS A 150 -0.45 3.72 -11.62
CA LYS A 150 -0.42 5.18 -11.52
C LYS A 150 0.93 5.64 -10.99
N LYS A 151 1.19 6.93 -11.14
CA LYS A 151 2.38 7.61 -10.64
C LYS A 151 1.97 8.83 -9.82
N MET A 152 2.75 9.13 -8.79
CA MET A 152 2.59 10.32 -7.96
C MET A 152 3.93 10.78 -7.41
N ASP A 153 4.09 12.08 -7.24
CA ASP A 153 5.25 12.66 -6.55
C ASP A 153 5.50 11.94 -5.23
N ALA A 154 6.76 11.55 -4.99
CA ALA A 154 7.12 10.71 -3.87
C ALA A 154 6.82 11.35 -2.51
N SER A 155 7.03 12.67 -2.41
CA SER A 155 6.79 13.42 -1.17
C SER A 155 5.29 13.58 -0.91
N ILE A 156 4.50 13.89 -1.94
CA ILE A 156 3.04 13.95 -1.83
C ILE A 156 2.46 12.58 -1.44
N PHE A 157 2.94 11.51 -2.07
CA PHE A 157 2.49 10.16 -1.77
C PHE A 157 2.75 9.80 -0.31
N ALA A 158 3.98 10.04 0.18
CA ALA A 158 4.38 9.71 1.55
C ALA A 158 3.62 10.54 2.60
N ARG A 159 3.43 11.84 2.36
CA ARG A 159 2.64 12.74 3.21
C ARG A 159 1.17 12.31 3.34
N GLN A 160 0.64 11.58 2.35
CA GLN A 160 -0.73 11.11 2.38
C GLN A 160 -0.89 9.72 3.02
N ILE A 161 0.16 9.13 3.60
CA ILE A 161 0.05 7.84 4.31
C ILE A 161 -0.70 8.04 5.63
N THR A 162 -1.66 7.15 5.93
CA THR A 162 -2.44 7.23 7.18
C THR A 162 -1.57 6.92 8.40
N ASN A 163 -1.80 7.54 9.55
CA ASN A 163 -0.93 7.38 10.73
C ASN A 163 -1.13 6.08 11.53
N ALA A 164 -2.06 5.21 11.14
CA ALA A 164 -2.33 3.95 11.82
C ALA A 164 -1.13 2.99 11.82
N GLN A 165 -1.11 2.08 12.80
CA GLN A 165 -0.13 0.99 12.85
C GLN A 165 -0.46 -0.02 11.75
N GLY A 166 0.51 -0.33 10.88
CA GLY A 166 0.28 -1.19 9.71
C GLY A 166 -0.22 -0.42 8.48
N SER A 167 -0.20 0.91 8.47
CA SER A 167 -0.52 1.68 7.26
C SER A 167 0.44 1.42 6.10
N VAL A 168 1.65 0.95 6.39
CA VAL A 168 2.57 0.43 5.39
C VAL A 168 2.91 -1.01 5.77
N MET A 169 2.76 -1.93 4.82
CA MET A 169 3.11 -3.33 5.02
C MET A 169 3.87 -3.89 3.84
N ARG A 170 4.67 -4.93 4.10
CA ARG A 170 5.40 -5.68 3.09
C ARG A 170 5.48 -7.14 3.52
N HIS A 171 5.47 -8.04 2.57
CA HIS A 171 5.82 -9.43 2.86
C HIS A 171 7.24 -9.54 3.44
N GLY A 172 7.42 -10.34 4.51
CA GLY A 172 8.74 -10.71 5.00
C GLY A 172 9.53 -11.39 3.88
N GLY A 173 10.74 -10.91 3.61
CA GLY A 173 11.65 -11.51 2.64
C GLY A 173 12.64 -12.37 3.38
#